data_AF-A0A959P4W2-F1
#
_entry.id   AF-A0A959P4W2-F1
#
_cell.length_a   1.000
_cell.length_b   1.000
_cell.length_c   1.000
_cell.angle_alpha   90.00
_cell.angle_beta   90.00
_cell.angle_gamma   90.00
#
_symmetry.space_group_name_H-M   'P 1'
#
loop_
_entity.id
_entity.type
_entity.pdbx_description
1 polymer ?
#
loop_
_entity_poly.entity_id
_entity_poly.type
_entity_poly.pdbx_seq_one_letter_code
_entity_poly.pdbx_strand_id
1 'polypeptide(L)'
;MAVKDAPKTATREVAEIPTFLYDEVLKKCLEYFDGDQLAATTWINKYAMRDDDGKLIESNPDAMHKRMAKQFARIEAKHGLAADLGAKTALLSEYGQQRHPMTEDEIYNLFRNFKYVIPQGSVMAALGNPYMLASLSNCVVIPEVYDSYGGIMYTDQQLVQLFKRRCGVGLDMSTIRPSGLRVNNAAGSTSGAVSFMERFSNTTREVSQNGRRGALMITMDIAHPDVEDFVTIKQDLTKVTGANVSVRISDEFMKAVRDNKQYMHRWPIDAKKPKITKKVNARELWNTIIQCAHNTAEPGLIFWDRQHYYSTSSVYPEFKNTSTNPCSEIAMQGGDSCRLIAINLYSFVEEPFTEKASFNHKKFWKTTYEAQRLMDDLVDLELEAIERILDKVKSDPEPDHIKEVEMDTWELLYNAGKKGRRTGLGFTALADACAALGLKFDSDEALAEMEKMMRTKCDAEFNCSIDMAIERGKFEAFD
;
A
#
# COMPACT_ATOMS: atom_id res chain seq x y z
N MET A 1 11.57 -6.21 -58.84
CA MET A 1 11.89 -4.99 -58.04
C MET A 1 12.22 -5.45 -56.64
N ALA A 2 13.46 -5.26 -56.21
CA ALA A 2 14.00 -5.81 -54.97
C ALA A 2 13.37 -5.15 -53.74
N VAL A 3 12.94 -5.98 -52.80
CA VAL A 3 12.55 -5.60 -51.45
C VAL A 3 13.82 -5.15 -50.73
N LYS A 4 13.84 -3.90 -50.23
CA LYS A 4 14.95 -3.39 -49.41
C LYS A 4 14.84 -3.98 -48.02
N ASP A 5 15.88 -4.68 -47.60
CA ASP A 5 16.06 -5.18 -46.23
C ASP A 5 15.98 -4.05 -45.20
N ALA A 6 15.22 -4.29 -44.13
CA ALA A 6 15.21 -3.45 -42.95
C ALA A 6 16.57 -3.50 -42.22
N PRO A 7 16.99 -2.44 -41.50
CA PRO A 7 18.29 -2.40 -40.86
C PRO A 7 18.38 -3.48 -39.77
N LYS A 8 19.42 -4.32 -39.85
CA LYS A 8 19.81 -5.24 -38.78
C LYS A 8 20.08 -4.43 -37.52
N THR A 9 19.26 -4.64 -36.49
CA THR A 9 19.49 -4.13 -35.14
C THR A 9 20.82 -4.65 -34.63
N ALA A 10 21.65 -3.74 -34.12
CA ALA A 10 22.92 -4.08 -33.49
C ALA A 10 22.65 -5.04 -32.31
N THR A 11 23.18 -6.25 -32.40
CA THR A 11 23.22 -7.22 -31.31
C THR A 11 24.04 -6.62 -30.17
N ARG A 12 23.35 -6.11 -29.14
CA ARG A 12 23.97 -5.89 -27.83
C ARG A 12 24.50 -7.25 -27.36
N GLU A 13 25.80 -7.37 -27.14
CA GLU A 13 26.35 -8.47 -26.34
C GLU A 13 25.71 -8.40 -24.96
N VAL A 14 24.70 -9.24 -24.72
CA VAL A 14 24.14 -9.43 -23.38
C VAL A 14 25.08 -10.40 -22.69
N ALA A 15 25.83 -9.92 -21.70
CA ALA A 15 26.60 -10.81 -20.84
C ALA A 15 25.67 -11.92 -20.32
N GLU A 16 26.07 -13.18 -20.47
CA GLU A 16 25.27 -14.31 -19.98
C GLU A 16 25.04 -14.13 -18.48
N ILE A 17 23.76 -13.99 -18.08
CA ILE A 17 23.38 -13.84 -16.69
C ILE A 17 23.53 -15.23 -16.03
N PRO A 18 24.31 -15.35 -14.94
CA PRO A 18 24.52 -16.64 -14.29
C PRO A 18 23.21 -17.19 -13.72
N THR A 19 22.94 -18.47 -13.99
CA THR A 19 21.82 -19.22 -13.43
C THR A 19 22.29 -20.14 -12.31
N PHE A 20 21.45 -20.37 -11.29
CA PHE A 20 21.77 -21.18 -10.12
C PHE A 20 20.79 -22.35 -9.96
N LEU A 21 21.29 -23.48 -9.46
CA LEU A 21 20.43 -24.61 -9.09
C LEU A 21 19.71 -24.33 -7.77
N TYR A 22 18.50 -24.86 -7.62
CA TYR A 22 17.68 -24.64 -6.41
C TYR A 22 18.40 -25.01 -5.12
N ASP A 23 19.07 -26.18 -5.08
CA ASP A 23 19.77 -26.66 -3.88
C ASP A 23 20.97 -25.78 -3.50
N GLU A 24 21.65 -25.19 -4.49
CA GLU A 24 22.75 -24.25 -4.25
C GLU A 24 22.25 -22.95 -3.63
N VAL A 25 21.14 -22.42 -4.15
CA VAL A 25 20.49 -21.24 -3.61
C VAL A 25 19.94 -21.52 -2.21
N LEU A 26 19.28 -22.66 -2.01
CA LEU A 26 18.77 -23.07 -0.69
C LEU A 26 19.88 -23.15 0.35
N LYS A 27 21.02 -23.75 0.02
CA LYS A 27 22.17 -23.80 0.92
C LYS A 27 22.64 -22.39 1.32
N LYS A 28 22.83 -21.49 0.35
CA LYS A 28 23.25 -20.11 0.62
C LYS A 28 22.21 -19.32 1.42
N CYS A 29 20.93 -19.57 1.20
CA CYS A 29 19.85 -18.95 1.97
C CYS A 29 19.80 -19.46 3.42
N LEU A 30 19.99 -20.76 3.63
CA LEU A 30 20.08 -21.33 4.98
C LEU A 30 21.29 -20.77 5.73
N GLU A 31 22.44 -20.62 5.07
CA GLU A 31 23.61 -19.95 5.65
C GLU A 31 23.31 -18.47 5.98
N TYR A 32 22.55 -17.77 5.14
CA TYR A 32 22.18 -16.36 5.36
C TYR A 32 21.19 -16.17 6.52
N PHE A 33 20.24 -17.09 6.71
CA PHE A 33 19.19 -17.01 7.73
C PHE A 33 19.47 -17.91 8.95
N ASP A 34 20.74 -18.20 9.23
CA ASP A 34 21.17 -18.99 10.40
C ASP A 34 20.42 -20.34 10.55
N GLY A 35 20.10 -20.98 9.41
CA GLY A 35 19.39 -22.26 9.35
C GLY A 35 17.86 -22.17 9.30
N ASP A 36 17.26 -20.97 9.28
CA ASP A 36 15.81 -20.81 9.16
C ASP A 36 15.31 -21.23 7.75
N GLN A 37 14.73 -22.42 7.69
CA GLN A 37 14.20 -23.00 6.48
C GLN A 37 12.98 -22.25 5.94
N LEU A 38 12.13 -21.69 6.81
CA LEU A 38 10.94 -20.96 6.37
C LEU A 38 11.34 -19.64 5.71
N ALA A 39 12.26 -18.90 6.32
CA ALA A 39 12.79 -17.66 5.74
C ALA A 39 13.50 -17.94 4.40
N ALA A 40 14.37 -18.95 4.37
CA ALA A 40 15.11 -19.35 3.18
C ALA A 40 14.18 -19.71 2.02
N THR A 41 13.24 -20.63 2.24
CA THR A 41 12.30 -21.06 1.19
C THR A 41 11.31 -19.97 0.79
N THR A 42 10.87 -19.13 1.74
CA THR A 42 10.02 -17.98 1.43
C THR A 42 10.72 -17.01 0.49
N TRP A 43 11.99 -16.69 0.75
CA TRP A 43 12.74 -15.80 -0.13
C TRP A 43 12.91 -16.39 -1.54
N ILE A 44 13.28 -17.66 -1.66
CA ILE A 44 13.45 -18.35 -2.96
C ILE A 44 12.14 -18.37 -3.76
N ASN A 45 11.01 -18.57 -3.08
CA ASN A 45 9.73 -18.72 -3.73
C ASN A 45 9.07 -17.38 -4.08
N LYS A 46 9.38 -16.30 -3.34
CA LYS A 46 8.63 -15.03 -3.44
C LYS A 46 9.43 -13.85 -3.96
N TYR A 47 10.76 -13.85 -3.80
CA TYR A 47 11.59 -12.66 -4.04
C TYR A 47 12.79 -12.90 -4.94
N ALA A 48 13.33 -14.12 -4.98
CA ALA A 48 14.44 -14.45 -5.86
C ALA A 48 14.04 -14.26 -7.33
N MET A 49 14.88 -13.55 -8.08
CA MET A 49 14.67 -13.32 -9.50
C MET A 49 14.81 -14.62 -10.31
N ARG A 50 13.94 -14.75 -11.30
CA ARG A 50 13.95 -15.83 -12.29
C ARG A 50 13.92 -15.24 -13.69
N ASP A 51 14.58 -15.92 -14.63
CA ASP A 51 14.46 -15.60 -16.06
C ASP A 51 13.12 -16.10 -16.64
N ASP A 52 12.92 -15.89 -17.95
CA ASP A 52 11.70 -16.31 -18.66
C ASP A 52 11.52 -17.85 -18.68
N ASP A 53 12.60 -18.62 -18.52
CA ASP A 53 12.57 -20.09 -18.39
C ASP A 53 12.30 -20.55 -16.94
N GLY A 54 12.19 -19.63 -15.99
CA GLY A 54 11.96 -19.90 -14.57
C GLY A 54 13.21 -20.30 -13.78
N LYS A 55 14.41 -20.19 -14.37
CA LYS A 55 15.69 -20.49 -13.71
C LYS A 55 16.07 -19.37 -12.75
N LEU A 56 16.63 -19.72 -11.60
CA LEU A 56 17.06 -18.75 -10.60
C LEU A 56 18.29 -17.99 -11.10
N ILE A 57 18.26 -16.66 -11.03
CA ILE A 57 19.38 -15.78 -11.43
C ILE A 57 19.88 -14.89 -10.27
N GLU A 58 19.34 -15.09 -9.07
CA GLU A 58 19.87 -14.54 -7.82
C GLU A 58 20.28 -15.68 -6.90
N SER A 59 21.51 -15.62 -6.38
CA SER A 59 22.08 -16.72 -5.60
C SER A 59 21.68 -16.76 -4.13
N ASN A 60 21.25 -15.63 -3.56
CA ASN A 60 20.90 -15.46 -2.14
C ASN A 60 20.25 -14.06 -1.91
N PRO A 61 19.73 -13.76 -0.70
CA PRO A 61 19.12 -12.46 -0.39
C PRO A 61 20.05 -11.26 -0.56
N ASP A 62 21.36 -11.44 -0.45
CA ASP A 62 22.34 -10.36 -0.63
C ASP A 62 22.33 -9.78 -2.06
N ALA A 63 22.13 -10.65 -3.05
CA ALA A 63 21.99 -10.23 -4.45
C ALA A 63 20.76 -9.32 -4.66
N MET A 64 19.63 -9.65 -4.01
CA MET A 64 18.43 -8.82 -4.03
C MET A 64 18.67 -7.46 -3.37
N HIS A 65 19.34 -7.42 -2.22
CA HIS A 65 19.67 -6.15 -1.55
C HIS A 65 20.52 -5.23 -2.43
N LYS A 66 21.53 -5.78 -3.10
CA LYS A 66 22.37 -5.04 -4.06
C LYS A 66 21.57 -4.53 -5.26
N ARG A 67 20.71 -5.38 -5.85
CA ARG A 67 19.81 -4.98 -6.92
C ARG A 67 18.95 -3.78 -6.54
N MET A 68 18.32 -3.83 -5.36
CA MET A 68 17.48 -2.72 -4.88
C MET A 68 18.31 -1.48 -4.60
N ALA A 69 19.42 -1.60 -3.86
CA ALA A 69 20.29 -0.48 -3.51
C ALA A 69 20.78 0.28 -4.75
N LYS A 70 21.15 -0.43 -5.82
CA LYS A 70 21.53 0.16 -7.10
C LYS A 70 20.43 1.02 -7.71
N GLN A 71 19.17 0.59 -7.63
CA GLN A 71 18.04 1.37 -8.17
C GLN A 71 17.75 2.61 -7.34
N PHE A 72 17.75 2.49 -6.01
CA PHE A 72 17.59 3.63 -5.12
C PHE A 72 18.73 4.65 -5.28
N ALA A 73 19.99 4.20 -5.31
CA ALA A 73 21.14 5.07 -5.52
C ALA A 73 21.08 5.85 -6.84
N ARG A 74 20.56 5.23 -7.90
CA ARG A 74 20.33 5.89 -9.19
C ARG A 74 19.35 7.07 -9.06
N ILE A 75 18.28 6.89 -8.29
CA ILE A 75 17.30 7.96 -8.05
C ILE A 75 17.85 9.02 -7.09
N GLU A 76 18.51 8.64 -6.00
CA GLU A 76 19.14 9.63 -5.11
C GLU A 76 20.15 10.51 -5.88
N ALA A 77 20.99 9.90 -6.74
CA ALA A 77 21.95 10.65 -7.54
C ALA A 77 21.29 11.66 -8.49
N LYS A 78 20.07 11.38 -8.98
CA LYS A 78 19.30 12.32 -9.81
C LYS A 78 18.89 13.56 -9.02
N HIS A 79 18.54 13.40 -7.74
CA HIS A 79 18.16 14.50 -6.84
C HIS A 79 19.37 15.23 -6.27
N GLY A 80 20.47 14.51 -5.98
CA GLY A 80 21.69 15.08 -5.42
C GLY A 80 22.42 16.07 -6.34
N LEU A 81 22.18 16.02 -7.66
CA LEU A 81 22.70 16.97 -8.63
C LEU A 81 21.90 18.28 -8.71
N ALA A 82 20.72 18.35 -8.08
CA ALA A 82 19.74 19.41 -8.33
C ALA A 82 19.91 20.67 -7.46
N ALA A 83 20.78 20.70 -6.44
CA ALA A 83 20.72 21.78 -5.45
C ALA A 83 22.09 22.33 -5.01
N ASP A 84 22.56 23.39 -5.68
CA ASP A 84 23.26 24.46 -4.95
C ASP A 84 22.18 25.28 -4.22
N LEU A 85 21.97 24.96 -2.95
CA LEU A 85 20.93 25.58 -2.13
C LEU A 85 21.30 27.01 -1.71
N GLY A 86 22.56 27.42 -1.83
CA GLY A 86 23.04 28.73 -1.38
C GLY A 86 22.53 29.10 0.00
N ALA A 87 21.78 30.21 0.10
CA ALA A 87 21.21 30.69 1.36
C ALA A 87 20.11 29.78 1.94
N LYS A 88 19.46 28.92 1.12
CA LYS A 88 18.40 28.02 1.59
C LYS A 88 18.92 26.86 2.43
N THR A 89 20.22 26.56 2.41
CA THR A 89 20.83 25.55 3.28
C THR A 89 20.53 25.82 4.76
N ALA A 90 20.48 27.09 5.17
CA ALA A 90 20.16 27.48 6.54
C ALA A 90 18.70 27.17 6.97
N LEU A 91 17.82 26.83 6.03
CA LEU A 91 16.43 26.43 6.28
C LEU A 91 16.27 24.93 6.53
N LEU A 92 17.30 24.13 6.21
CA LEU A 92 17.27 22.70 6.48
C LEU A 92 17.42 22.43 7.99
N SER A 93 16.95 21.26 8.42
CA SER A 93 17.24 20.74 9.76
C SER A 93 18.75 20.65 10.02
N GLU A 94 19.17 20.59 11.30
CA GLU A 94 20.59 20.48 11.66
C GLU A 94 21.27 19.28 10.96
N TYR A 95 20.56 18.16 10.85
CA TYR A 95 21.06 16.99 10.15
C TYR A 95 21.05 17.18 8.62
N GLY A 96 20.00 17.79 8.05
CA GLY A 96 19.93 18.13 6.63
C GLY A 96 21.08 19.01 6.15
N GLN A 97 21.57 19.92 6.99
CA GLN A 97 22.73 20.78 6.69
C GLN A 97 24.06 20.03 6.61
N GLN A 98 24.17 18.86 7.25
CA GLN A 98 25.42 18.12 7.42
C GLN A 98 25.48 16.82 6.61
N ARG A 99 24.32 16.32 6.15
CA ARG A 99 24.25 15.06 5.39
C ARG A 99 24.82 15.22 3.98
N HIS A 100 25.16 14.09 3.39
CA HIS A 100 25.49 13.95 1.96
C HIS A 100 24.46 13.03 1.28
N PRO A 101 24.31 13.10 -0.06
CA PRO A 101 23.51 12.13 -0.79
C PRO A 101 23.98 10.69 -0.54
N MET A 102 23.05 9.79 -0.25
CA MET A 102 23.40 8.39 0.05
C MET A 102 24.02 7.69 -1.16
N THR A 103 25.13 7.01 -0.92
CA THR A 103 25.79 6.12 -1.89
C THR A 103 25.09 4.77 -1.99
N GLU A 104 25.34 4.02 -3.07
CA GLU A 104 24.83 2.64 -3.22
C GLU A 104 25.21 1.75 -2.04
N ASP A 105 26.45 1.86 -1.54
CA ASP A 105 26.94 1.08 -0.40
C ASP A 105 26.22 1.45 0.91
N GLU A 106 25.92 2.72 1.14
CA GLU A 106 25.17 3.16 2.32
C GLU A 106 23.74 2.62 2.29
N ILE A 107 23.07 2.70 1.13
CA ILE A 107 21.72 2.16 0.95
C ILE A 107 21.71 0.64 1.09
N TYR A 108 22.69 -0.05 0.49
CA TYR A 108 22.85 -1.50 0.67
C TYR A 108 23.05 -1.86 2.15
N ASN A 109 23.83 -1.09 2.90
CA ASN A 109 24.03 -1.32 4.33
C ASN A 109 22.77 -1.06 5.18
N LEU A 110 21.82 -0.24 4.72
CA LEU A 110 20.51 -0.10 5.35
C LEU A 110 19.64 -1.34 5.15
N PHE A 111 19.68 -1.94 3.95
CA PHE A 111 18.85 -3.08 3.55
C PHE A 111 19.38 -4.45 3.99
N ARG A 112 20.71 -4.64 3.93
CA ARG A 112 21.34 -5.95 4.15
C ARG A 112 20.92 -6.56 5.48
N ASN A 113 20.78 -7.88 5.49
CA ASN A 113 20.37 -8.67 6.66
C ASN A 113 18.99 -8.30 7.21
N PHE A 114 18.17 -7.55 6.46
CA PHE A 114 16.89 -7.01 6.95
C PHE A 114 17.06 -6.21 8.25
N LYS A 115 18.25 -5.60 8.40
CA LYS A 115 18.69 -5.09 9.69
C LYS A 115 17.97 -3.82 10.04
N TYR A 116 18.01 -2.78 9.21
CA TYR A 116 17.41 -1.50 9.59
C TYR A 116 16.19 -1.16 8.76
N VAL A 117 16.32 -1.22 7.44
CA VAL A 117 15.30 -0.77 6.49
C VAL A 117 14.88 -1.94 5.62
N ILE A 118 13.58 -2.20 5.56
CA ILE A 118 13.01 -3.37 4.87
C ILE A 118 12.02 -2.85 3.83
N PRO A 119 12.41 -2.79 2.55
CA PRO A 119 11.46 -2.57 1.46
C PRO A 119 10.39 -3.65 1.45
N GLN A 120 9.14 -3.30 1.15
CA GLN A 120 8.07 -4.29 1.16
C GLN A 120 8.07 -5.26 -0.03
N GLY A 121 7.19 -6.25 0.02
CA GLY A 121 7.22 -7.43 -0.85
C GLY A 121 7.14 -7.16 -2.35
N SER A 122 6.39 -6.16 -2.81
CA SER A 122 6.39 -5.78 -4.24
C SER A 122 7.72 -5.16 -4.66
N VAL A 123 8.32 -4.32 -3.82
CA VAL A 123 9.65 -3.72 -4.07
C VAL A 123 10.72 -4.81 -4.16
N MET A 124 10.76 -5.72 -3.16
CA MET A 124 11.72 -6.84 -3.16
C MET A 124 11.61 -7.73 -4.39
N ALA A 125 10.39 -8.05 -4.83
CA ALA A 125 10.15 -8.94 -5.96
C ALA A 125 10.44 -8.30 -7.34
N ALA A 126 10.10 -7.01 -7.51
CA ALA A 126 10.02 -6.39 -8.85
C ALA A 126 11.05 -5.28 -9.11
N LEU A 127 11.60 -4.61 -8.10
CA LEU A 127 12.49 -3.47 -8.31
C LEU A 127 13.79 -3.88 -9.02
N GLY A 128 14.03 -3.40 -10.23
CA GLY A 128 15.21 -3.80 -11.02
C GLY A 128 15.11 -5.22 -11.58
N ASN A 129 13.92 -5.83 -11.58
CA ASN A 129 13.65 -7.13 -12.21
C ASN A 129 13.11 -6.90 -13.64
N PRO A 130 13.88 -7.25 -14.69
CA PRO A 130 13.42 -7.08 -16.07
C PRO A 130 12.41 -8.17 -16.51
N TYR A 131 12.39 -9.32 -15.83
CA TYR A 131 11.54 -10.47 -16.14
C TYR A 131 10.15 -10.41 -15.47
N MET A 132 9.94 -9.44 -14.58
CA MET A 132 8.67 -9.23 -13.92
C MET A 132 8.14 -7.83 -14.22
N LEU A 133 6.96 -7.76 -14.83
CA LEU A 133 6.23 -6.52 -15.05
C LEU A 133 5.12 -6.39 -14.00
N ALA A 134 5.42 -5.66 -12.93
CA ALA A 134 4.55 -5.43 -11.78
C ALA A 134 4.74 -4.00 -11.24
N SER A 135 3.75 -3.53 -10.50
CA SER A 135 3.87 -2.31 -9.69
C SER A 135 4.74 -2.59 -8.45
N LEU A 136 5.48 -1.58 -8.00
CA LEU A 136 6.19 -1.57 -6.72
C LEU A 136 5.27 -1.21 -5.55
N SER A 137 4.12 -0.59 -5.83
CA SER A 137 3.05 -0.37 -4.84
C SER A 137 2.44 -1.72 -4.43
N ASN A 138 2.30 -1.95 -3.12
CA ASN A 138 1.68 -3.18 -2.64
C ASN A 138 0.17 -3.14 -2.74
N CYS A 139 -0.42 -1.96 -2.53
CA CYS A 139 -1.87 -1.79 -2.57
C CYS A 139 -2.25 -0.46 -3.24
N VAL A 140 -3.50 -0.36 -3.68
CA VAL A 140 -4.10 0.85 -4.27
C VAL A 140 -5.52 1.04 -3.73
N VAL A 141 -6.02 2.26 -3.72
CA VAL A 141 -7.45 2.52 -3.55
C VAL A 141 -7.97 3.04 -4.88
N ILE A 142 -9.02 2.43 -5.42
CA ILE A 142 -9.66 2.89 -6.66
C ILE A 142 -10.77 3.91 -6.33
N PRO A 143 -11.17 4.76 -7.30
CA PRO A 143 -12.30 5.65 -7.13
C PRO A 143 -13.59 4.93 -6.73
N GLU A 144 -14.51 5.69 -6.12
CA GLU A 144 -15.83 5.17 -5.74
C GLU A 144 -16.58 4.62 -6.96
N VAL A 145 -17.35 3.55 -6.74
CA VAL A 145 -18.01 2.83 -7.83
C VAL A 145 -19.12 3.69 -8.44
N TYR A 146 -19.13 3.82 -9.77
CA TYR A 146 -20.25 4.47 -10.45
C TYR A 146 -21.50 3.60 -10.35
N ASP A 147 -22.63 4.20 -9.96
CA ASP A 147 -23.94 3.55 -9.76
C ASP A 147 -24.64 3.17 -11.08
N SER A 148 -24.02 2.25 -11.82
CA SER A 148 -24.52 1.63 -13.06
C SER A 148 -23.82 0.29 -13.31
N TYR A 149 -24.40 -0.58 -14.15
CA TYR A 149 -23.70 -1.81 -14.53
C TYR A 149 -22.39 -1.55 -15.25
N GLY A 150 -22.31 -0.52 -16.09
CA GLY A 150 -21.05 -0.11 -16.74
C GLY A 150 -20.00 0.27 -15.71
N GLY A 151 -20.38 1.05 -14.69
CA GLY A 151 -19.53 1.42 -13.56
C GLY A 151 -19.03 0.23 -12.74
N ILE A 152 -19.93 -0.69 -12.41
CA ILE A 152 -19.59 -1.90 -11.65
C ILE A 152 -18.64 -2.80 -12.45
N MET A 153 -18.87 -2.97 -13.75
CA MET A 153 -17.99 -3.76 -14.63
C MET A 153 -16.65 -3.07 -14.86
N TYR A 154 -16.64 -1.74 -14.97
CA TYR A 154 -15.43 -0.93 -15.04
C TYR A 154 -14.57 -1.18 -13.80
N THR A 155 -15.13 -0.98 -12.60
CA THR A 155 -14.43 -1.27 -11.34
C THR A 155 -13.92 -2.71 -11.28
N ASP A 156 -14.74 -3.70 -11.65
CA ASP A 156 -14.34 -5.11 -11.65
C ASP A 156 -13.15 -5.37 -12.59
N GLN A 157 -13.14 -4.75 -13.77
CA GLN A 157 -12.01 -4.81 -14.69
C GLN A 157 -10.76 -4.14 -14.08
N GLN A 158 -10.90 -2.99 -13.41
CA GLN A 158 -9.76 -2.38 -12.71
C GLN A 158 -9.14 -3.34 -11.68
N LEU A 159 -9.98 -4.05 -10.91
CA LEU A 159 -9.51 -5.07 -9.96
C LEU A 159 -8.64 -6.13 -10.65
N VAL A 160 -9.09 -6.66 -11.79
CA VAL A 160 -8.32 -7.65 -12.57
C VAL A 160 -6.96 -7.10 -12.98
N GLN A 161 -6.91 -5.88 -13.52
CA GLN A 161 -5.67 -5.27 -14.02
C GLN A 161 -4.69 -4.94 -12.90
N LEU A 162 -5.19 -4.62 -11.71
CA LEU A 162 -4.36 -4.33 -10.54
C LEU A 162 -3.85 -5.62 -9.90
N PHE A 163 -4.72 -6.63 -9.75
CA PHE A 163 -4.34 -7.93 -9.22
C PHE A 163 -3.31 -8.62 -10.12
N LYS A 164 -3.38 -8.55 -11.46
CA LYS A 164 -2.33 -9.16 -12.30
C LYS A 164 -0.96 -8.50 -12.12
N ARG A 165 -0.90 -7.27 -11.56
CA ARG A 165 0.33 -6.49 -11.32
C ARG A 165 0.76 -6.40 -9.86
N ARG A 166 0.30 -7.33 -9.01
CA ARG A 166 0.68 -7.47 -7.59
C ARG A 166 0.09 -6.47 -6.59
N CYS A 167 -0.87 -5.65 -7.02
CA CYS A 167 -1.56 -4.73 -6.12
C CYS A 167 -2.67 -5.44 -5.35
N GLY A 168 -2.79 -5.19 -4.05
CA GLY A 168 -4.07 -5.31 -3.33
C GLY A 168 -4.93 -4.07 -3.59
N VAL A 169 -6.25 -4.16 -3.45
CA VAL A 169 -7.15 -3.05 -3.82
C VAL A 169 -8.12 -2.73 -2.70
N GLY A 170 -8.39 -1.45 -2.50
CA GLY A 170 -9.50 -0.94 -1.69
C GLY A 170 -10.53 -0.22 -2.54
N LEU A 171 -11.81 -0.40 -2.22
CA LEU A 171 -12.92 0.32 -2.84
C LEU A 171 -14.03 0.61 -1.84
N ASP A 172 -14.80 1.65 -2.12
CA ASP A 172 -16.01 1.99 -1.38
C ASP A 172 -17.26 1.80 -2.22
N MET A 173 -18.31 1.20 -1.64
CA MET A 173 -19.56 0.89 -2.33
C MET A 173 -20.74 1.82 -1.94
N SER A 174 -20.50 2.84 -1.12
CA SER A 174 -21.57 3.70 -0.57
C SER A 174 -22.27 4.56 -1.64
N THR A 175 -21.65 4.70 -2.81
CA THR A 175 -22.22 5.38 -3.98
C THR A 175 -23.27 4.55 -4.71
N ILE A 176 -23.24 3.22 -4.58
CA ILE A 176 -24.19 2.32 -5.25
C ILE A 176 -25.55 2.43 -4.55
N ARG A 177 -26.62 2.53 -5.33
CA ARG A 177 -27.97 2.71 -4.79
C ARG A 177 -28.43 1.52 -3.93
N PRO A 178 -29.20 1.77 -2.85
CA PRO A 178 -29.70 0.70 -1.99
C PRO A 178 -30.74 -0.18 -2.66
N SER A 179 -30.94 -1.37 -2.09
CA SER A 179 -31.90 -2.37 -2.55
C SER A 179 -33.34 -1.86 -2.63
N GLY A 180 -34.13 -2.43 -3.55
CA GLY A 180 -35.57 -2.13 -3.69
C GLY A 180 -35.89 -0.83 -4.44
N LEU A 181 -34.91 0.00 -4.78
CA LEU A 181 -35.14 1.19 -5.59
C LEU A 181 -35.52 0.86 -7.02
N ARG A 182 -36.47 1.63 -7.56
CA ARG A 182 -36.94 1.49 -8.93
C ARG A 182 -35.79 1.74 -9.92
N VAL A 183 -35.67 0.85 -10.89
CA VAL A 183 -34.79 0.98 -12.05
C VAL A 183 -35.61 0.92 -13.33
N ASN A 184 -35.08 1.48 -14.41
CA ASN A 184 -35.79 1.57 -15.70
C ASN A 184 -35.47 0.39 -16.64
N ASN A 185 -34.79 -0.65 -16.15
CA ASN A 185 -34.47 -1.85 -16.92
C ASN A 185 -35.50 -2.97 -16.64
N ALA A 186 -35.27 -4.14 -17.23
CA ALA A 186 -36.17 -5.29 -17.11
C ALA A 186 -36.41 -5.79 -15.67
N ALA A 187 -35.51 -5.49 -14.72
CA ALA A 187 -35.64 -5.94 -13.34
C ALA A 187 -36.72 -5.16 -12.56
N GLY A 188 -37.03 -3.92 -12.96
CA GLY A 188 -37.99 -3.04 -12.28
C GLY A 188 -37.51 -2.48 -10.93
N SER A 189 -36.70 -3.23 -10.17
CA SER A 189 -36.00 -2.78 -8.96
C SER A 189 -34.55 -3.29 -8.91
N THR A 190 -33.71 -2.64 -8.10
CA THR A 190 -32.31 -3.04 -7.87
C THR A 190 -32.16 -4.02 -6.71
N SER A 191 -31.19 -4.92 -6.81
CA SER A 191 -30.75 -5.83 -5.74
C SER A 191 -29.90 -5.16 -4.66
N GLY A 192 -29.52 -3.89 -4.85
CA GLY A 192 -28.76 -3.11 -3.88
C GLY A 192 -27.24 -3.30 -3.95
N ALA A 193 -26.52 -2.49 -3.17
CA ALA A 193 -25.06 -2.43 -3.21
C ALA A 193 -24.41 -3.76 -2.83
N VAL A 194 -24.90 -4.40 -1.76
CA VAL A 194 -24.32 -5.64 -1.19
C VAL A 194 -24.30 -6.80 -2.19
N SER A 195 -25.25 -6.84 -3.14
CA SER A 195 -25.31 -7.89 -4.15
C SER A 195 -24.08 -7.96 -5.07
N PHE A 196 -23.33 -6.86 -5.20
CA PHE A 196 -22.12 -6.81 -6.04
C PHE A 196 -20.84 -7.20 -5.29
N MET A 197 -20.88 -7.37 -3.97
CA MET A 197 -19.70 -7.77 -3.19
C MET A 197 -19.18 -9.16 -3.60
N GLU A 198 -20.08 -10.11 -3.89
CA GLU A 198 -19.69 -11.45 -4.34
C GLU A 198 -18.97 -11.41 -5.69
N ARG A 199 -19.33 -10.50 -6.59
CA ARG A 199 -18.61 -10.31 -7.86
C ARG A 199 -17.16 -9.93 -7.59
N PHE A 200 -16.94 -8.83 -6.86
CA PHE A 200 -15.59 -8.34 -6.60
C PHE A 200 -14.76 -9.35 -5.81
N SER A 201 -15.38 -10.07 -4.87
CA SER A 201 -14.77 -11.18 -4.14
C SER A 201 -14.35 -12.33 -5.07
N ASN A 202 -15.20 -12.71 -6.03
CA ASN A 202 -14.89 -13.77 -6.98
C ASN A 202 -13.75 -13.39 -7.92
N THR A 203 -13.75 -12.17 -8.44
CA THR A 203 -12.65 -11.59 -9.23
C THR A 203 -11.33 -11.64 -8.47
N THR A 204 -11.34 -11.28 -7.19
CA THR A 204 -10.16 -11.31 -6.31
C THR A 204 -9.59 -12.72 -6.14
N ARG A 205 -10.46 -13.73 -6.09
CA ARG A 205 -10.06 -15.14 -6.00
C ARG A 205 -9.57 -15.72 -7.32
N GLU A 206 -10.09 -15.22 -8.44
CA GLU A 206 -9.75 -15.68 -9.79
C GLU A 206 -8.32 -15.26 -10.16
N VAL A 207 -7.96 -14.01 -9.93
CA VAL A 207 -6.65 -13.47 -10.34
C VAL A 207 -5.57 -13.83 -9.31
N SER A 208 -4.75 -14.82 -9.66
CA SER A 208 -3.63 -15.32 -8.83
C SER A 208 -2.27 -14.93 -9.41
N GLN A 209 -1.30 -14.63 -8.53
CA GLN A 209 0.03 -14.13 -8.87
C GLN A 209 1.11 -15.11 -8.39
N ASN A 210 1.24 -16.29 -8.99
CA ASN A 210 2.24 -17.31 -8.61
C ASN A 210 2.29 -17.57 -7.09
N GLY A 211 1.14 -17.92 -6.51
CA GLY A 211 1.00 -18.22 -5.09
C GLY A 211 0.84 -17.00 -4.17
N ARG A 212 0.60 -15.80 -4.71
CA ARG A 212 0.01 -14.65 -4.00
C ARG A 212 -1.41 -14.43 -4.54
N ARG A 213 -2.41 -14.45 -3.68
CA ARG A 213 -3.81 -14.17 -4.07
C ARG A 213 -4.03 -12.66 -4.12
N GLY A 214 -4.99 -12.21 -4.93
CA GLY A 214 -5.53 -10.86 -4.80
C GLY A 214 -6.00 -10.60 -3.37
N ALA A 215 -5.95 -9.34 -2.94
CA ALA A 215 -6.43 -8.91 -1.64
C ALA A 215 -7.32 -7.68 -1.84
N LEU A 216 -8.53 -7.73 -1.28
CA LEU A 216 -9.54 -6.69 -1.48
C LEU A 216 -10.06 -6.17 -0.14
N MET A 217 -10.15 -4.85 0.01
CA MET A 217 -10.98 -4.18 1.01
C MET A 217 -12.24 -3.65 0.32
N ILE A 218 -13.40 -3.96 0.89
CA ILE A 218 -14.67 -3.33 0.54
C ILE A 218 -15.14 -2.53 1.76
N THR A 219 -15.32 -1.21 1.57
CA THR A 219 -15.91 -0.33 2.59
C THR A 219 -17.33 0.10 2.27
N MET A 220 -18.10 0.38 3.32
CA MET A 220 -19.41 1.03 3.25
C MET A 220 -19.58 2.01 4.41
N ASP A 221 -20.17 3.17 4.16
CA ASP A 221 -20.52 4.14 5.20
C ASP A 221 -21.67 3.63 6.09
N ILE A 222 -21.56 3.87 7.40
CA ILE A 222 -22.58 3.51 8.39
C ILE A 222 -23.96 4.16 8.10
N ALA A 223 -24.00 5.27 7.36
CA ALA A 223 -25.23 5.91 6.93
C ALA A 223 -25.91 5.22 5.74
N HIS A 224 -25.26 4.26 5.07
CA HIS A 224 -25.82 3.63 3.88
C HIS A 224 -27.05 2.75 4.22
N PRO A 225 -28.17 2.83 3.47
CA PRO A 225 -29.37 2.05 3.82
C PRO A 225 -29.21 0.52 3.75
N ASP A 226 -28.27 0.00 2.95
CA ASP A 226 -27.94 -1.43 2.87
C ASP A 226 -26.87 -1.86 3.91
N VAL A 227 -26.45 -0.99 4.85
CA VAL A 227 -25.34 -1.33 5.76
C VAL A 227 -25.64 -2.52 6.68
N GLU A 228 -26.91 -2.76 7.02
CA GLU A 228 -27.30 -3.92 7.83
C GLU A 228 -27.02 -5.25 7.10
N ASP A 229 -27.30 -5.31 5.80
CA ASP A 229 -26.99 -6.47 4.96
C ASP A 229 -25.47 -6.58 4.76
N PHE A 230 -24.78 -5.46 4.60
CA PHE A 230 -23.32 -5.41 4.47
C PHE A 230 -22.61 -5.97 5.71
N VAL A 231 -23.06 -5.57 6.91
CA VAL A 231 -22.51 -6.03 8.19
C VAL A 231 -22.69 -7.54 8.37
N THR A 232 -23.82 -8.08 7.90
CA THR A 232 -24.19 -9.48 8.14
C THR A 232 -23.73 -10.43 7.04
N ILE A 233 -23.25 -9.93 5.89
CA ILE A 233 -23.00 -10.75 4.69
C ILE A 233 -22.03 -11.92 4.93
N LYS A 234 -20.98 -11.72 5.75
CA LYS A 234 -19.97 -12.75 6.06
C LYS A 234 -20.33 -13.65 7.24
N GLN A 235 -21.52 -13.48 7.84
CA GLN A 235 -22.08 -14.50 8.73
C GLN A 235 -22.39 -15.79 7.97
N ASP A 236 -22.65 -15.68 6.67
CA ASP A 236 -22.54 -16.81 5.74
C ASP A 236 -21.07 -16.96 5.31
N LEU A 237 -20.40 -17.98 5.86
CA LEU A 237 -18.98 -18.25 5.62
C LEU A 237 -18.66 -18.62 4.17
N THR A 238 -19.66 -18.83 3.32
CA THR A 238 -19.48 -19.11 1.90
C THR A 238 -19.46 -17.85 1.03
N LYS A 239 -19.89 -16.71 1.57
CA LYS A 239 -20.00 -15.44 0.83
C LYS A 239 -18.80 -14.54 1.07
N VAL A 240 -18.47 -13.77 0.02
CA VAL A 240 -17.43 -12.71 0.06
C VAL A 240 -16.10 -13.23 0.65
N THR A 241 -15.68 -14.41 0.22
CA THR A 241 -14.48 -15.11 0.74
C THR A 241 -13.15 -14.54 0.23
N GLY A 242 -13.20 -13.65 -0.76
CA GLY A 242 -12.04 -12.99 -1.37
C GLY A 242 -11.77 -11.58 -0.87
N ALA A 243 -12.58 -11.04 0.06
CA ALA A 243 -12.44 -9.66 0.51
C ALA A 243 -12.56 -9.51 2.04
N ASN A 244 -11.82 -8.55 2.57
CA ASN A 244 -12.06 -7.96 3.87
C ASN A 244 -13.20 -6.93 3.74
N VAL A 245 -13.98 -6.78 4.80
CA VAL A 245 -15.17 -5.91 4.80
C VAL A 245 -15.07 -4.97 5.98
N SER A 246 -15.20 -3.66 5.78
CA SER A 246 -15.13 -2.72 6.91
C SER A 246 -16.17 -1.61 6.80
N VAL A 247 -16.77 -1.27 7.94
CA VAL A 247 -17.73 -0.17 8.01
C VAL A 247 -16.99 1.11 8.37
N ARG A 248 -17.26 2.17 7.61
CA ARG A 248 -16.81 3.53 7.91
C ARG A 248 -17.76 4.14 8.95
N ILE A 249 -17.27 4.25 10.18
CA ILE A 249 -18.02 4.71 11.35
C ILE A 249 -17.84 6.22 11.52
N SER A 250 -18.95 6.96 11.57
CA SER A 250 -18.96 8.40 11.85
C SER A 250 -19.07 8.70 13.35
N ASP A 251 -18.55 9.85 13.77
CA ASP A 251 -18.77 10.42 15.11
C ASP A 251 -20.28 10.68 15.33
N GLU A 252 -21.04 11.01 14.28
CA GLU A 252 -22.51 11.16 14.32
C GLU A 252 -23.17 9.86 14.83
N PHE A 253 -22.82 8.73 14.22
CA PHE A 253 -23.34 7.42 14.62
C PHE A 253 -22.91 7.07 16.04
N MET A 254 -21.64 7.22 16.39
CA MET A 254 -21.16 6.88 17.75
C MET A 254 -21.82 7.72 18.85
N LYS A 255 -22.12 8.99 18.58
CA LYS A 255 -22.93 9.83 19.48
C LYS A 255 -24.36 9.28 19.62
N ALA A 256 -24.99 8.84 18.53
CA ALA A 256 -26.31 8.24 18.56
C ALA A 256 -26.32 6.92 19.35
N VAL A 257 -25.29 6.08 19.21
CA VAL A 257 -25.11 4.85 20.00
C VAL A 257 -25.03 5.18 21.48
N ARG A 258 -24.11 6.08 21.87
CA ARG A 258 -23.89 6.48 23.27
C ARG A 258 -25.18 7.01 23.90
N ASP A 259 -25.86 7.91 23.21
CA ASP A 259 -27.07 8.59 23.69
C ASP A 259 -28.34 7.74 23.55
N ASN A 260 -28.25 6.52 23.01
CA ASN A 260 -29.39 5.63 22.74
C ASN A 260 -30.47 6.27 21.84
N LYS A 261 -30.05 6.92 20.75
CA LYS A 261 -30.91 7.63 19.81
C LYS A 261 -31.14 6.85 18.52
N GLN A 262 -32.15 7.27 17.77
CA GLN A 262 -32.32 6.86 16.39
C GLN A 262 -31.21 7.46 15.52
N TYR A 263 -30.72 6.68 14.56
CA TYR A 263 -29.78 7.11 13.53
C TYR A 263 -30.47 7.09 12.16
N MET A 264 -30.05 7.98 11.26
CA MET A 264 -30.68 8.12 9.95
C MET A 264 -29.76 7.60 8.86
N HIS A 265 -30.09 6.41 8.36
CA HIS A 265 -29.56 5.99 7.07
C HIS A 265 -30.10 6.90 5.97
N ARG A 266 -29.26 7.18 4.98
CA ARG A 266 -29.53 8.12 3.90
C ARG A 266 -28.77 7.73 2.64
N TRP A 267 -29.39 7.94 1.48
CA TRP A 267 -28.70 7.80 0.20
C TRP A 267 -29.17 8.84 -0.84
N PRO A 268 -28.29 9.45 -1.63
CA PRO A 268 -26.81 9.41 -1.51
C PRO A 268 -26.33 9.97 -0.15
N ILE A 269 -25.26 9.40 0.40
CA ILE A 269 -24.83 9.63 1.80
C ILE A 269 -24.48 11.10 2.11
N ASP A 270 -23.91 11.80 1.13
CA ASP A 270 -23.47 13.19 1.24
C ASP A 270 -24.46 14.20 0.63
N ALA A 271 -25.63 13.74 0.18
CA ALA A 271 -26.62 14.62 -0.42
C ALA A 271 -27.28 15.53 0.62
N LYS A 272 -27.29 16.85 0.38
CA LYS A 272 -28.06 17.83 1.19
C LYS A 272 -29.54 17.47 1.32
N LYS A 273 -30.10 16.82 0.29
CA LYS A 273 -31.45 16.27 0.26
C LYS A 273 -31.35 14.82 -0.23
N PRO A 274 -31.22 13.84 0.69
CA PRO A 274 -31.11 12.45 0.28
C PRO A 274 -32.40 11.99 -0.39
N LYS A 275 -32.26 11.09 -1.37
CA LYS A 275 -33.40 10.50 -2.08
C LYS A 275 -34.12 9.49 -1.20
N ILE A 276 -33.38 8.81 -0.34
CA ILE A 276 -33.87 7.76 0.54
C ILE A 276 -33.39 8.04 1.94
N THR A 277 -34.27 7.82 2.92
CA THR A 277 -33.94 7.87 4.35
C THR A 277 -34.62 6.74 5.08
N LYS A 278 -33.91 6.11 6.02
CA LYS A 278 -34.45 5.07 6.92
C LYS A 278 -33.94 5.37 8.34
N LYS A 279 -34.85 5.40 9.31
CA LYS A 279 -34.46 5.51 10.73
C LYS A 279 -34.20 4.12 11.28
N VAL A 280 -33.14 3.99 12.05
CA VAL A 280 -32.76 2.76 12.77
C VAL A 280 -32.40 3.08 14.22
N ASN A 281 -32.50 2.10 15.10
CA ASN A 281 -31.96 2.23 16.45
C ASN A 281 -30.43 2.08 16.41
N ALA A 282 -29.69 3.13 16.75
CA ALA A 282 -28.22 3.12 16.65
C ALA A 282 -27.59 2.03 17.53
N ARG A 283 -28.13 1.81 18.74
CA ARG A 283 -27.59 0.83 19.69
C ARG A 283 -27.84 -0.61 19.22
N GLU A 284 -28.98 -0.87 18.61
CA GLU A 284 -29.28 -2.18 18.02
C GLU A 284 -28.33 -2.47 16.85
N LEU A 285 -28.15 -1.52 15.93
CA LEU A 285 -27.19 -1.66 14.83
C LEU A 285 -25.76 -1.88 15.35
N TRP A 286 -25.33 -1.12 16.36
CA TRP A 286 -24.03 -1.31 16.99
C TRP A 286 -23.88 -2.71 17.59
N ASN A 287 -24.88 -3.20 18.32
CA ASN A 287 -24.86 -4.55 18.88
C ASN A 287 -24.78 -5.62 17.78
N THR A 288 -25.47 -5.44 16.66
CA THR A 288 -25.36 -6.32 15.48
C THR A 288 -23.94 -6.33 14.92
N ILE A 289 -23.30 -5.17 14.77
CA ILE A 289 -21.91 -5.05 14.30
C ILE A 289 -20.96 -5.82 15.24
N ILE A 290 -21.08 -5.59 16.56
CA ILE A 290 -20.25 -6.28 17.56
C ILE A 290 -20.47 -7.79 17.54
N GLN A 291 -21.72 -8.24 17.42
CA GLN A 291 -22.03 -9.67 17.34
C GLN A 291 -21.42 -10.32 16.09
N CYS A 292 -21.52 -9.65 14.93
CA CYS A 292 -20.93 -10.16 13.69
C CYS A 292 -19.41 -10.26 13.77
N ALA A 293 -18.77 -9.20 14.29
CA ALA A 293 -17.32 -9.16 14.50
C ALA A 293 -16.86 -10.23 15.50
N HIS A 294 -17.61 -10.50 16.57
CA HIS A 294 -17.31 -11.60 17.48
C HIS A 294 -17.37 -12.96 16.77
N ASN A 295 -18.38 -13.17 15.94
CA ASN A 295 -18.61 -14.46 15.28
C ASN A 295 -17.57 -14.76 14.19
N THR A 296 -17.14 -13.75 13.44
CA THR A 296 -16.40 -13.95 12.18
C THR A 296 -15.18 -13.05 11.98
N ALA A 297 -14.83 -12.24 12.98
CA ALA A 297 -13.82 -11.16 12.90
C ALA A 297 -14.14 -10.07 11.86
N GLU A 298 -15.38 -10.03 11.36
CA GLU A 298 -15.86 -9.12 10.31
C GLU A 298 -17.27 -8.59 10.64
N PRO A 299 -17.61 -7.35 10.27
CA PRO A 299 -16.76 -6.40 9.56
C PRO A 299 -15.75 -5.72 10.50
N GLY A 300 -14.62 -5.28 9.93
CA GLY A 300 -13.73 -4.33 10.57
C GLY A 300 -14.38 -2.95 10.76
N LEU A 301 -13.78 -2.12 11.62
CA LEU A 301 -14.25 -0.76 11.92
C LEU A 301 -13.21 0.27 11.50
N ILE A 302 -13.63 1.28 10.76
CA ILE A 302 -12.79 2.42 10.39
C ILE A 302 -13.48 3.68 10.89
N PHE A 303 -12.93 4.33 11.92
CA PHE A 303 -13.47 5.60 12.44
C PHE A 303 -13.17 6.75 11.46
N TRP A 304 -14.08 6.97 10.53
CA TRP A 304 -13.86 7.74 9.32
C TRP A 304 -13.65 9.23 9.59
N ASP A 305 -14.41 9.80 10.51
CA ASP A 305 -14.25 11.21 10.89
C ASP A 305 -12.89 11.45 11.56
N ARG A 306 -12.42 10.50 12.37
CA ARG A 306 -11.09 10.56 13.02
C ARG A 306 -9.97 10.37 12.02
N GLN A 307 -10.14 9.46 11.09
CA GLN A 307 -9.23 9.25 9.97
C GLN A 307 -9.00 10.58 9.24
N HIS A 308 -10.08 11.27 8.83
CA HIS A 308 -9.95 12.57 8.16
C HIS A 308 -9.37 13.66 9.06
N TYR A 309 -9.74 13.70 10.34
CA TYR A 309 -9.26 14.71 11.28
C TYR A 309 -7.74 14.66 11.50
N TYR A 310 -7.16 13.46 11.60
CA TYR A 310 -5.72 13.28 11.83
C TYR A 310 -4.88 13.15 10.55
N SER A 311 -5.53 12.98 9.39
CA SER A 311 -4.85 12.78 8.12
C SER A 311 -4.26 14.08 7.59
N THR A 312 -2.94 14.10 7.40
CA THR A 312 -2.23 15.22 6.77
C THR A 312 -2.65 15.46 5.32
N SER A 313 -3.14 14.44 4.61
CA SER A 313 -3.62 14.59 3.23
C SER A 313 -5.07 15.09 3.13
N SER A 314 -5.90 14.82 4.15
CA SER A 314 -7.33 15.17 4.10
C SER A 314 -7.62 16.66 4.16
N VAL A 315 -6.61 17.48 4.49
CA VAL A 315 -6.71 18.96 4.42
C VAL A 315 -6.79 19.46 2.97
N TYR A 316 -6.33 18.65 2.02
CA TYR A 316 -6.34 18.94 0.59
C TYR A 316 -7.56 18.26 -0.05
N PRO A 317 -8.51 19.02 -0.64
CA PRO A 317 -9.76 18.44 -1.16
C PRO A 317 -9.56 17.32 -2.18
N GLU A 318 -8.52 17.42 -3.02
CA GLU A 318 -8.18 16.41 -4.03
C GLU A 318 -7.53 15.14 -3.47
N PHE A 319 -6.95 15.21 -2.26
CA PHE A 319 -6.39 14.04 -1.56
C PHE A 319 -7.27 13.54 -0.42
N LYS A 320 -8.55 13.93 -0.42
CA LYS A 320 -9.52 13.44 0.55
C LYS A 320 -9.74 11.95 0.35
N ASN A 321 -9.53 11.19 1.42
CA ASN A 321 -9.64 9.74 1.38
C ASN A 321 -11.06 9.27 1.06
N THR A 322 -11.19 8.17 0.33
CA THR A 322 -12.47 7.56 -0.06
C THR A 322 -12.61 6.14 0.49
N SER A 323 -11.51 5.40 0.63
CA SER A 323 -11.48 4.07 1.24
C SER A 323 -10.11 3.81 1.87
N THR A 324 -9.83 2.55 2.23
CA THR A 324 -8.54 2.07 2.71
C THR A 324 -8.05 0.92 1.86
N ASN A 325 -6.75 0.65 1.89
CA ASN A 325 -6.19 -0.54 1.30
C ASN A 325 -6.63 -1.83 2.06
N PRO A 326 -6.34 -3.06 1.56
CA PRO A 326 -6.77 -4.33 2.15
C PRO A 326 -6.57 -4.51 3.66
N CYS A 327 -5.51 -3.92 4.22
CA CYS A 327 -5.14 -4.08 5.63
C CYS A 327 -5.49 -2.84 6.49
N SER A 328 -6.19 -1.86 5.91
CA SER A 328 -6.67 -0.64 6.58
C SER A 328 -5.61 0.30 7.17
N GLU A 329 -4.32 0.06 6.94
CA GLU A 329 -3.24 0.87 7.48
C GLU A 329 -3.06 2.20 6.74
N ILE A 330 -3.49 2.29 5.48
CA ILE A 330 -3.52 3.55 4.73
C ILE A 330 -4.91 3.82 4.15
N ALA A 331 -5.51 4.93 4.57
CA ALA A 331 -6.63 5.54 3.89
C ALA A 331 -6.14 6.48 2.79
N MET A 332 -6.78 6.40 1.62
CA MET A 332 -6.32 7.07 0.41
C MET A 332 -7.51 7.57 -0.42
N GLN A 333 -7.30 8.57 -1.27
CA GLN A 333 -8.28 8.90 -2.31
C GLN A 333 -8.30 7.81 -3.39
N GLY A 334 -9.33 7.85 -4.24
CA GLY A 334 -9.35 7.06 -5.46
C GLY A 334 -8.19 7.38 -6.39
N GLY A 335 -7.45 6.37 -6.80
CA GLY A 335 -6.30 6.46 -7.70
C GLY A 335 -4.94 6.49 -7.01
N ASP A 336 -4.87 6.61 -5.69
CA ASP A 336 -3.59 6.65 -4.98
C ASP A 336 -3.13 5.26 -4.52
N SER A 337 -1.84 5.13 -4.20
CA SER A 337 -1.20 3.85 -3.92
C SER A 337 -0.27 3.84 -2.71
N CYS A 338 -0.20 2.65 -2.12
CA CYS A 338 0.51 2.32 -0.92
C CYS A 338 1.91 1.81 -1.26
N ARG A 339 2.88 2.72 -1.20
CA ARG A 339 4.33 2.45 -1.33
C ARG A 339 4.90 2.38 0.07
N LEU A 340 5.48 1.25 0.45
CA LEU A 340 5.82 0.96 1.84
C LEU A 340 7.28 0.49 2.00
N ILE A 341 7.91 1.00 3.04
CA ILE A 341 9.16 0.52 3.63
C ILE A 341 8.91 0.42 5.13
N ALA A 342 9.53 -0.55 5.81
CA ALA A 342 9.45 -0.69 7.26
C ALA A 342 10.82 -0.54 7.92
N ILE A 343 10.86 0.07 9.10
CA ILE A 343 12.04 0.12 9.97
C ILE A 343 11.96 -0.99 11.02
N ASN A 344 13.03 -1.76 11.18
CA ASN A 344 13.09 -2.82 12.19
C ASN A 344 13.51 -2.24 13.54
N LEU A 345 12.57 -2.11 14.48
CA LEU A 345 12.81 -1.46 15.78
C LEU A 345 13.78 -2.25 16.66
N TYR A 346 13.79 -3.58 16.59
CA TYR A 346 14.69 -4.42 17.37
C TYR A 346 16.17 -4.08 17.13
N SER A 347 16.52 -3.69 15.91
CA SER A 347 17.91 -3.36 15.51
C SER A 347 18.49 -2.09 16.15
N PHE A 348 17.67 -1.36 16.92
CA PHE A 348 18.09 -0.18 17.68
C PHE A 348 18.19 -0.45 19.18
N VAL A 349 17.91 -1.68 19.64
CA VAL A 349 18.17 -2.09 21.02
C VAL A 349 19.65 -2.43 21.20
N GLU A 350 20.29 -1.78 22.15
CA GLU A 350 21.66 -2.04 22.59
C GLU A 350 21.65 -3.00 23.78
N GLU A 351 22.62 -3.91 23.85
CA GLU A 351 22.72 -4.95 24.91
C GLU A 351 21.38 -5.71 25.17
N PRO A 352 20.73 -6.28 24.12
CA PRO A 352 19.40 -6.86 24.24
C PRO A 352 19.36 -8.02 25.23
N PHE A 353 18.24 -8.15 25.95
CA PHE A 353 17.97 -9.16 26.98
C PHE A 353 18.88 -9.06 28.22
N THR A 354 19.46 -7.89 28.47
CA THR A 354 20.28 -7.62 29.66
C THR A 354 19.68 -6.49 30.49
N GLU A 355 20.13 -6.35 31.74
CA GLU A 355 19.74 -5.21 32.60
C GLU A 355 20.23 -3.84 32.09
N LYS A 356 21.15 -3.83 31.12
CA LYS A 356 21.68 -2.61 30.48
C LYS A 356 20.98 -2.29 29.15
N ALA A 357 19.96 -3.07 28.79
CA ALA A 357 19.28 -2.90 27.52
C ALA A 357 18.70 -1.49 27.39
N SER A 358 18.97 -0.84 26.26
CA SER A 358 18.45 0.51 25.99
C SER A 358 18.17 0.72 24.52
N PHE A 359 17.24 1.61 24.20
CA PHE A 359 16.90 1.94 22.82
C PHE A 359 17.71 3.14 22.33
N ASN A 360 18.44 2.97 21.23
CA ASN A 360 19.25 4.03 20.63
C ASN A 360 18.39 4.96 19.75
N HIS A 361 17.71 5.91 20.40
CA HIS A 361 16.87 6.90 19.72
C HIS A 361 17.65 7.78 18.73
N LYS A 362 18.92 8.12 19.00
CA LYS A 362 19.71 8.97 18.12
C LYS A 362 19.97 8.28 16.78
N LYS A 363 20.32 7.00 16.82
CA LYS A 363 20.52 6.19 15.62
C LYS A 363 19.20 5.91 14.91
N PHE A 364 18.15 5.60 15.67
CA PHE A 364 16.81 5.39 15.14
C PHE A 364 16.28 6.63 14.39
N TRP A 365 16.46 7.82 14.96
CA TRP A 365 16.11 9.09 14.32
C TRP A 365 16.83 9.24 12.98
N LYS A 366 18.16 9.07 12.95
CA LYS A 366 18.96 9.23 11.71
C LYS A 366 18.56 8.22 10.65
N THR A 367 18.38 6.95 11.03
CA THR A 367 17.96 5.91 10.09
C THR A 367 16.55 6.13 9.59
N THR A 368 15.65 6.65 10.43
CA THR A 368 14.28 7.03 10.01
C THR A 368 14.32 8.17 9.00
N TYR A 369 15.14 9.20 9.25
CA TYR A 369 15.32 10.32 8.32
C TYR A 369 15.75 9.81 6.94
N GLU A 370 16.81 8.99 6.86
CA GLU A 370 17.29 8.46 5.59
C GLU A 370 16.28 7.49 4.94
N ALA A 371 15.58 6.66 5.73
CA ALA A 371 14.53 5.80 5.21
C ALA A 371 13.37 6.60 4.61
N GLN A 372 13.03 7.77 5.17
CA GLN A 372 12.01 8.65 4.62
C GLN A 372 12.46 9.29 3.29
N ARG A 373 13.77 9.50 3.08
CA ARG A 373 14.27 9.90 1.75
C ARG A 373 14.12 8.78 0.73
N LEU A 374 14.47 7.55 1.11
CA LEU A 374 14.26 6.38 0.25
C LEU A 374 12.77 6.19 -0.08
N MET A 375 11.86 6.57 0.80
CA MET A 375 10.43 6.55 0.50
C MET A 375 10.04 7.50 -0.63
N ASP A 376 10.61 8.70 -0.67
CA ASP A 376 10.39 9.64 -1.77
C ASP A 376 11.05 9.14 -3.07
N ASP A 377 12.24 8.53 -3.00
CA ASP A 377 12.87 7.88 -4.16
C ASP A 377 12.01 6.73 -4.71
N LEU A 378 11.34 5.98 -3.81
CA LEU A 378 10.42 4.91 -4.19
C LEU A 378 9.22 5.43 -4.98
N VAL A 379 8.82 6.70 -4.81
CA VAL A 379 7.79 7.31 -5.66
C VAL A 379 8.28 7.36 -7.09
N ASP A 380 9.49 7.84 -7.35
CA ASP A 380 10.02 7.93 -8.72
C ASP A 380 10.25 6.54 -9.33
N LEU A 381 10.75 5.59 -8.54
CA LEU A 381 10.88 4.19 -8.97
C LEU A 381 9.54 3.56 -9.35
N GLU A 382 8.48 3.87 -8.61
CA GLU A 382 7.14 3.41 -8.93
C GLU A 382 6.61 4.06 -10.21
N LEU A 383 6.85 5.34 -10.43
CA LEU A 383 6.44 6.01 -11.67
C LEU A 383 7.11 5.37 -12.89
N GLU A 384 8.40 5.03 -12.82
CA GLU A 384 9.09 4.28 -13.87
C GLU A 384 8.52 2.86 -14.06
N ALA A 385 8.09 2.19 -12.98
CA ALA A 385 7.43 0.89 -13.07
C ALA A 385 6.06 1.00 -13.76
N ILE A 386 5.28 2.04 -13.46
CA ILE A 386 4.00 2.32 -14.13
C ILE A 386 4.22 2.65 -15.60
N GLU A 387 5.24 3.43 -15.95
CA GLU A 387 5.60 3.73 -17.35
C GLU A 387 5.87 2.44 -18.15
N ARG A 388 6.63 1.49 -17.58
CA ARG A 388 6.84 0.17 -18.20
C ARG A 388 5.53 -0.60 -18.41
N ILE A 389 4.58 -0.49 -17.48
CA ILE A 389 3.27 -1.14 -17.61
C ILE A 389 2.47 -0.49 -18.74
N LEU A 390 2.39 0.85 -18.75
CA LEU A 390 1.71 1.62 -19.80
C LEU A 390 2.30 1.31 -21.18
N ASP A 391 3.63 1.26 -21.32
CA ASP A 391 4.28 0.94 -22.59
C ASP A 391 3.97 -0.48 -23.05
N LYS A 392 3.92 -1.44 -22.12
CA LYS A 392 3.50 -2.81 -22.44
C LYS A 392 2.08 -2.84 -22.97
N VAL A 393 1.13 -2.19 -22.29
CA VAL A 393 -0.27 -2.16 -22.68
C VAL A 393 -0.46 -1.43 -24.01
N LYS A 394 0.26 -0.32 -24.24
CA LYS A 394 0.25 0.34 -25.55
C LYS A 394 0.72 -0.59 -26.68
N SER A 395 1.74 -1.40 -26.43
CA SER A 395 2.29 -2.35 -27.40
C SER A 395 1.44 -3.61 -27.64
N ASP A 396 0.43 -3.85 -26.80
CA ASP A 396 -0.44 -5.01 -26.91
C ASP A 396 -1.28 -4.96 -28.21
N PRO A 397 -1.43 -6.11 -28.92
CA PRO A 397 -2.08 -6.17 -30.25
C PRO A 397 -3.59 -5.92 -30.21
N GLU A 398 -4.21 -5.93 -29.02
CA GLU A 398 -5.63 -5.70 -28.81
C GLU A 398 -6.04 -4.27 -29.22
N PRO A 399 -7.29 -4.09 -29.69
CA PRO A 399 -7.82 -2.76 -30.00
C PRO A 399 -7.82 -1.81 -28.79
N ASP A 400 -7.65 -0.51 -29.03
CA ASP A 400 -7.54 0.49 -27.96
C ASP A 400 -8.72 0.49 -26.97
N HIS A 401 -9.95 0.33 -27.46
CA HIS A 401 -11.15 0.28 -26.61
C HIS A 401 -11.20 -0.94 -25.65
N ILE A 402 -10.42 -1.99 -25.92
CA ILE A 402 -10.28 -3.14 -25.00
C ILE A 402 -9.29 -2.81 -23.88
N LYS A 403 -8.26 -2.01 -24.21
CA LYS A 403 -7.16 -1.64 -23.31
C LYS A 403 -7.44 -0.39 -22.48
N GLU A 404 -8.41 0.42 -22.90
CA GLU A 404 -8.76 1.72 -22.32
C GLU A 404 -8.86 1.70 -20.79
N VAL A 405 -9.60 0.76 -20.20
CA VAL A 405 -9.74 0.69 -18.74
C VAL A 405 -8.42 0.40 -18.02
N GLU A 406 -7.55 -0.43 -18.60
CA GLU A 406 -6.21 -0.66 -18.02
C GLU A 406 -5.36 0.61 -18.13
N MET A 407 -5.36 1.24 -19.30
CA MET A 407 -4.63 2.49 -19.57
C MET A 407 -5.05 3.59 -18.59
N ASP A 408 -6.34 3.88 -18.51
CA ASP A 408 -6.91 4.92 -17.65
C ASP A 408 -6.59 4.66 -16.17
N THR A 409 -6.61 3.40 -15.75
CA THR A 409 -6.27 3.01 -14.37
C THR A 409 -4.81 3.33 -14.06
N TRP A 410 -3.88 2.92 -14.91
CA TRP A 410 -2.46 3.19 -14.69
C TRP A 410 -2.09 4.66 -14.85
N GLU A 411 -2.74 5.39 -15.76
CA GLU A 411 -2.57 6.84 -15.89
C GLU A 411 -3.10 7.59 -14.66
N LEU A 412 -4.23 7.17 -14.11
CA LEU A 412 -4.74 7.71 -12.85
C LEU A 412 -3.72 7.53 -11.71
N LEU A 413 -3.18 6.32 -11.56
CA LEU A 413 -2.17 5.97 -10.55
C LEU A 413 -0.86 6.74 -10.73
N TYR A 414 -0.40 6.89 -11.98
CA TYR A 414 0.78 7.68 -12.32
C TYR A 414 0.60 9.14 -11.90
N ASN A 415 -0.53 9.74 -12.30
CA ASN A 415 -0.82 11.13 -12.03
C ASN A 415 -1.00 11.39 -10.52
N ALA A 416 -1.71 10.51 -9.80
CA ALA A 416 -1.87 10.62 -8.36
C ALA A 416 -0.51 10.53 -7.63
N GLY A 417 0.31 9.54 -7.97
CA GLY A 417 1.65 9.35 -7.40
C GLY A 417 2.57 10.55 -7.63
N LYS A 418 2.55 11.10 -8.85
CA LYS A 418 3.36 12.27 -9.22
C LYS A 418 2.94 13.53 -8.48
N LYS A 419 1.63 13.77 -8.35
CA LYS A 419 1.09 14.98 -7.72
C LYS A 419 1.20 14.97 -6.20
N GLY A 420 0.84 13.83 -5.58
CA GLY A 420 0.74 13.72 -4.12
C GLY A 420 2.00 13.20 -3.44
N ARG A 421 2.84 12.43 -4.14
CA ARG A 421 4.07 11.81 -3.62
C ARG A 421 3.89 11.13 -2.25
N ARG A 422 2.73 10.48 -2.02
CA ARG A 422 2.42 9.86 -0.73
C ARG A 422 3.41 8.74 -0.40
N THR A 423 3.89 8.75 0.85
CA THR A 423 4.79 7.75 1.42
C THR A 423 4.14 7.06 2.64
N GLY A 424 4.31 5.75 2.80
CA GLY A 424 4.02 5.03 4.06
C GLY A 424 5.26 4.37 4.67
N LEU A 425 6.01 5.12 5.48
CA LEU A 425 7.14 4.57 6.25
C LEU A 425 6.62 3.92 7.54
N GLY A 426 6.61 2.60 7.57
CA GLY A 426 6.15 1.80 8.71
C GLY A 426 7.28 1.36 9.63
N PHE A 427 6.96 0.45 10.53
CA PHE A 427 7.93 -0.22 11.39
C PHE A 427 7.53 -1.69 11.61
N THR A 428 8.47 -2.49 12.09
CA THR A 428 8.26 -3.88 12.51
C THR A 428 9.06 -4.17 13.79
N ALA A 429 8.88 -5.36 14.35
CA ALA A 429 9.61 -5.86 15.52
C ALA A 429 9.42 -5.00 16.78
N LEU A 430 8.26 -4.35 16.95
CA LEU A 430 7.94 -3.58 18.15
C LEU A 430 7.92 -4.47 19.39
N ALA A 431 7.25 -5.62 19.31
CA ALA A 431 7.18 -6.57 20.41
C ALA A 431 8.55 -7.17 20.74
N ASP A 432 9.34 -7.50 19.72
CA ASP A 432 10.72 -7.99 19.91
C ASP A 432 11.59 -6.92 20.57
N ALA A 433 11.47 -5.65 20.18
CA ALA A 433 12.18 -4.55 20.82
C ALA A 433 11.79 -4.40 22.29
N CYS A 434 10.50 -4.45 22.63
CA CYS A 434 10.04 -4.42 24.02
C CYS A 434 10.57 -5.61 24.83
N ALA A 435 10.51 -6.82 24.29
CA ALA A 435 11.04 -8.02 24.93
C ALA A 435 12.56 -7.91 25.16
N ALA A 436 13.30 -7.37 24.17
CA ALA A 436 14.73 -7.15 24.25
C ALA A 436 15.13 -6.10 25.29
N LEU A 437 14.26 -5.12 25.55
CA LEU A 437 14.40 -4.13 26.62
C LEU A 437 13.99 -4.66 28.00
N GLY A 438 13.47 -5.89 28.09
CA GLY A 438 12.92 -6.44 29.34
C GLY A 438 11.59 -5.81 29.76
N LEU A 439 10.87 -5.18 28.83
CA LEU A 439 9.60 -4.49 29.10
C LEU A 439 8.40 -5.41 28.82
N LYS A 440 7.40 -5.40 29.71
CA LYS A 440 6.13 -6.09 29.48
C LYS A 440 5.29 -5.25 28.54
N PHE A 441 4.81 -5.82 27.43
CA PHE A 441 4.25 -5.08 26.30
C PHE A 441 3.11 -4.10 26.67
N ASP A 442 2.30 -4.43 27.68
CA ASP A 442 1.16 -3.63 28.15
C ASP A 442 1.44 -2.83 29.44
N SER A 443 2.69 -2.73 29.89
CA SER A 443 3.05 -1.94 31.07
C SER A 443 3.20 -0.45 30.74
N ASP A 444 3.02 0.40 31.76
CA ASP A 444 3.18 1.86 31.62
C ASP A 444 4.58 2.22 31.11
N GLU A 445 5.62 1.49 31.52
CA GLU A 445 7.00 1.70 31.05
C GLU A 445 7.15 1.35 29.57
N ALA A 446 6.54 0.25 29.12
CA ALA A 446 6.56 -0.11 27.71
C ALA A 446 5.81 0.93 26.88
N LEU A 447 4.62 1.35 27.31
CA LEU A 447 3.83 2.37 26.62
C LEU A 447 4.58 3.70 26.53
N ALA A 448 5.25 4.13 27.60
CA ALA A 448 6.06 5.35 27.61
C ALA A 448 7.25 5.26 26.63
N GLU A 449 7.93 4.12 26.59
CA GLU A 449 9.04 3.91 25.66
C GLU A 449 8.55 3.84 24.19
N MET A 450 7.44 3.14 23.93
CA MET A 450 6.80 3.11 22.61
C MET A 450 6.39 4.51 22.15
N GLU A 451 5.80 5.32 23.04
CA GLU A 451 5.45 6.71 22.73
C GLU A 451 6.70 7.51 22.34
N LYS A 452 7.80 7.36 23.08
CA LYS A 452 9.07 8.02 22.78
C LYS A 452 9.66 7.56 21.44
N MET A 453 9.60 6.27 21.12
CA MET A 453 9.96 5.74 19.80
C MET A 453 9.12 6.41 18.71
N MET A 454 7.79 6.44 18.85
CA MET A 454 6.90 7.04 17.85
C MET A 454 7.11 8.55 17.70
N ARG A 455 7.37 9.28 18.79
CA ARG A 455 7.75 10.71 18.73
C ARG A 455 9.06 10.92 17.98
N THR A 456 10.06 10.07 18.24
CA THR A 456 11.36 10.12 17.54
C THR A 456 11.18 9.87 16.05
N LYS A 457 10.35 8.90 15.67
CA LYS A 457 10.04 8.57 14.28
C LYS A 457 9.35 9.74 13.57
N CYS A 458 8.28 10.27 14.20
CA CYS A 458 7.50 11.39 13.69
C CYS A 458 8.37 12.62 13.43
N ASP A 459 9.22 12.99 14.39
CA ASP A 459 10.14 14.11 14.26
C ASP A 459 11.13 13.93 13.09
N ALA A 460 11.75 12.75 12.97
CA ALA A 460 12.66 12.45 11.87
C ALA A 460 11.97 12.53 10.49
N GLU A 461 10.75 12.01 10.37
CA GLU A 461 9.98 12.00 9.12
C GLU A 461 9.56 13.40 8.68
N PHE A 462 9.12 14.23 9.62
CA PHE A 462 8.76 15.62 9.33
C PHE A 462 9.98 16.45 8.96
N ASN A 463 11.09 16.34 9.71
CA ASN A 463 12.33 17.04 9.35
C ASN A 463 12.80 16.63 7.94
N CYS A 464 12.82 15.33 7.65
CA CYS A 464 13.20 14.82 6.33
C CYS A 464 12.28 15.33 5.22
N SER A 465 10.96 15.28 5.43
CA SER A 465 10.00 15.72 4.42
C SER A 465 10.06 17.22 4.15
N ILE A 466 10.29 18.04 5.19
CA ILE A 466 10.51 19.49 5.05
C ILE A 466 11.81 19.77 4.29
N ASP A 467 12.91 19.10 4.67
CA ASP A 467 14.20 19.25 4.00
C ASP A 467 14.09 18.85 2.53
N MET A 468 13.44 17.73 2.22
CA MET A 468 13.18 17.30 0.84
C MET A 468 12.32 18.31 0.07
N ALA A 469 11.32 18.96 0.71
CA ALA A 469 10.54 19.99 0.04
C ALA A 469 11.40 21.22 -0.33
N ILE A 470 12.44 21.52 0.45
CA ILE A 470 13.40 22.60 0.16
C ILE A 470 14.40 22.16 -0.92
N GLU A 471 14.88 20.91 -0.87
CA GLU A 471 15.91 20.36 -1.75
C GLU A 471 15.40 19.92 -3.11
N ARG A 472 14.29 19.17 -3.13
CA ARG A 472 13.68 18.53 -4.30
C ARG A 472 12.44 19.28 -4.80
N GLY A 473 11.92 20.20 -4.00
CA GLY A 473 10.67 20.89 -4.25
C GLY A 473 9.49 20.22 -3.54
N LYS A 474 8.48 21.02 -3.20
CA LYS A 474 7.21 20.54 -2.65
C LYS A 474 6.43 19.73 -3.69
N PHE A 475 5.56 18.84 -3.22
CA PHE A 475 4.60 18.16 -4.09
C PHE A 475 3.61 19.17 -4.71
N GLU A 476 3.02 18.83 -5.86
CA GLU A 476 2.32 19.78 -6.73
C GLU A 476 1.18 20.51 -6.04
N ALA A 477 0.45 19.81 -5.19
CA ALA A 477 -0.77 20.31 -4.56
C ALA A 477 -0.58 20.67 -3.07
N PHE A 478 0.64 21.13 -2.72
CA PHE A 478 0.95 21.59 -1.36
C PHE A 478 0.32 22.96 -1.02
N ASP A 479 0.15 23.83 -2.02
CA ASP A 479 -0.51 25.15 -1.87
C ASP A 479 -2.03 25.01 -2.04
#